data_AF-A0AAW9F979-F1
#
_entry.id   AF-A0AAW9F979-F1
#
_cell.length_a   1.000
_cell.length_b   1.000
_cell.length_c   1.000
_cell.angle_alpha   90.00
_cell.angle_beta   90.00
_cell.angle_gamma   90.00
#
_symmetry.space_group_name_H-M   'P 1'
#
loop_
_entity.id
_entity.type
_entity.pdbx_description
1 polymer ?
#
loop_
_entity_poly.entity_id
_entity_poly.type
_entity_poly.pdbx_seq_one_letter_code
_entity_poly.pdbx_strand_id
1 'polypeptide(L)'
;LNFTPSPSLLPLISQVKVYLNDELMGVTALNQDQMGTMTHASIELDPRYAKDFNRLKVSFVGHYRKVCENPASDTLWLNVNRDSKLTLQLQTLPVRNELSFFPMPFLDVRDNGKLTLPMVFTGSVPPEQQQAAAVLASWFGTKAQWRGQHFPVLINQLPDRNAVIFATNDARPDFLVDYPEVKGPTIDMISSPDNPYVKLLLILGRDQQDLLTAVQGLARGDVMLRGQSVMVDEVKPLSPRQ
;
A
#
# COMPACT_ATOMS: atom_id res chain seq x y z
N LEU A 1 -23.24 7.25 5.52
CA LEU A 1 -22.96 8.08 6.72
C LEU A 1 -24.10 7.88 7.71
N ASN A 2 -23.81 7.37 8.90
CA ASN A 2 -24.80 7.19 9.97
C ASN A 2 -24.55 8.26 11.04
N PHE A 3 -25.58 9.01 11.42
CA PHE A 3 -25.45 10.09 12.39
C PHE A 3 -26.75 10.34 13.14
N THR A 4 -26.64 10.93 14.32
CA THR A 4 -27.78 11.39 15.12
C THR A 4 -27.67 12.90 15.33
N PRO A 5 -28.63 13.69 14.82
CA PRO A 5 -28.68 15.13 15.05
C PRO A 5 -29.37 15.46 16.39
N SER A 6 -29.05 16.61 16.96
CA SER A 6 -29.75 17.12 18.15
C SER A 6 -31.26 17.27 17.92
N PRO A 7 -32.11 16.89 18.90
CA PRO A 7 -33.57 17.06 18.80
C PRO A 7 -34.02 18.51 18.61
N SER A 8 -33.17 19.48 18.99
CA SER A 8 -33.49 20.91 19.00
C SER A 8 -33.18 21.62 17.69
N LEU A 9 -32.67 20.92 16.68
CA LEU A 9 -32.31 21.55 15.40
C LEU A 9 -33.55 21.87 14.56
N LEU A 10 -33.44 22.94 13.79
CA LEU A 10 -34.42 23.36 12.81
C LEU A 10 -34.22 22.56 11.52
N PRO A 11 -35.27 21.84 11.05
CA PRO A 11 -35.23 21.12 9.79
C PRO A 11 -34.99 22.04 8.59
N LEU A 12 -34.54 21.47 7.48
CA LEU A 12 -34.29 22.08 6.17
C LEU A 12 -33.16 23.13 6.11
N ILE A 13 -32.92 23.86 7.18
CA ILE A 13 -31.82 24.83 7.26
C ILE A 13 -30.58 24.26 7.94
N SER A 14 -30.76 23.28 8.83
CA SER A 14 -29.65 22.49 9.37
C SER A 14 -29.24 21.44 8.35
N GLN A 15 -27.93 21.32 8.09
CA GLN A 15 -27.41 20.49 7.02
C GLN A 15 -26.06 19.87 7.38
N VAL A 16 -25.79 18.74 6.75
CA VAL A 16 -24.49 18.06 6.75
C VAL A 16 -23.89 18.19 5.36
N LYS A 17 -22.64 18.63 5.30
CA LYS A 17 -21.85 18.73 4.06
C LYS A 17 -20.72 17.72 4.11
N VAL A 18 -20.47 17.04 3.00
CA VAL A 18 -19.34 16.12 2.87
C VAL A 18 -18.41 16.65 1.79
N TYR A 19 -17.13 16.73 2.12
CA TYR A 19 -16.07 17.15 1.22
C TYR A 19 -15.04 16.03 1.04
N LEU A 20 -14.57 15.87 -0.19
CA LEU A 20 -13.41 15.05 -0.53
C LEU A 20 -12.32 15.98 -1.05
N ASN A 21 -11.17 16.04 -0.38
CA ASN A 21 -10.04 16.88 -0.78
C ASN A 21 -10.43 18.36 -0.99
N ASP A 22 -11.24 18.88 -0.08
CA ASP A 22 -11.82 20.23 -0.06
C ASP A 22 -12.89 20.54 -1.13
N GLU A 23 -13.23 19.56 -1.96
CA GLU A 23 -14.31 19.67 -2.94
C GLU A 23 -15.63 19.15 -2.36
N LEU A 24 -16.72 19.89 -2.57
CA LEU A 24 -18.03 19.56 -2.03
C LEU A 24 -18.65 18.39 -2.80
N MET A 25 -18.79 17.24 -2.14
CA MET A 25 -19.37 16.03 -2.75
C MET A 25 -20.89 16.01 -2.64
N GLY A 26 -21.43 16.54 -1.54
CA GLY A 26 -22.87 16.56 -1.34
C GLY A 26 -23.29 17.28 -0.08
N VAL A 27 -24.57 17.62 -0.04
CA VAL A 27 -25.23 18.29 1.08
C VAL A 27 -26.53 17.53 1.39
N THR A 28 -26.70 17.15 2.65
CA THR A 28 -27.94 16.54 3.15
C THR A 28 -28.56 17.49 4.17
N ALA A 29 -29.72 18.05 3.85
CA ALA A 29 -30.52 18.79 4.82
C ALA A 29 -31.17 17.82 5.83
N LEU A 30 -31.34 18.28 7.06
CA LEU A 30 -31.97 17.48 8.12
C LEU A 30 -33.49 17.64 8.07
N ASN A 31 -34.21 16.54 8.22
CA ASN A 31 -35.67 16.51 8.28
C ASN A 31 -36.18 16.41 9.72
N GLN A 32 -37.46 16.72 9.94
CA GLN A 32 -38.04 16.77 11.29
C GLN A 32 -38.08 15.41 11.98
N ASP A 33 -38.35 14.35 11.24
CA ASP A 33 -38.40 12.96 11.69
C ASP A 33 -37.03 12.38 12.12
N GLN A 34 -35.94 13.06 11.73
CA GLN A 34 -34.56 12.67 12.01
C GLN A 34 -34.04 13.22 13.35
N MET A 35 -34.76 14.17 13.96
CA MET A 35 -34.33 14.89 15.16
C MET A 35 -34.24 13.96 16.37
N GLY A 36 -33.04 13.80 16.93
CA GLY A 36 -32.79 12.89 18.05
C GLY A 36 -32.78 11.40 17.69
N THR A 37 -32.96 11.05 16.41
CA THR A 37 -33.02 9.66 15.94
C THR A 37 -31.83 9.33 15.05
N MET A 38 -31.44 8.05 15.03
CA MET A 38 -30.34 7.61 14.17
C MET A 38 -30.79 7.68 12.72
N THR A 39 -30.03 8.43 11.93
CA THR A 39 -30.33 8.76 10.53
C THR A 39 -29.21 8.26 9.63
N HIS A 40 -29.57 7.92 8.38
CA HIS A 40 -28.63 7.52 7.35
C HIS A 40 -28.66 8.51 6.17
N ALA A 41 -27.47 8.86 5.68
CA ALA A 41 -27.31 9.57 4.41
C ALA A 41 -26.27 8.85 3.54
N SER A 42 -26.59 8.69 2.26
CA SER A 42 -25.65 8.23 1.24
C SER A 42 -25.20 9.44 0.42
N ILE A 43 -23.89 9.67 0.35
CA ILE A 43 -23.29 10.70 -0.50
C ILE A 43 -22.30 10.00 -1.41
N GLU A 44 -22.52 10.12 -2.71
CA GLU A 44 -21.57 9.63 -3.71
C GLU A 44 -20.34 10.54 -3.73
N LEU A 45 -19.16 9.91 -3.70
CA LEU A 45 -17.89 10.62 -3.81
C LEU A 45 -17.41 10.52 -5.25
N ASP A 46 -17.15 11.64 -5.91
CA ASP A 46 -16.63 11.64 -7.27
C ASP A 46 -15.14 11.22 -7.25
N PRO A 47 -14.80 10.06 -7.85
CA PRO A 47 -13.45 9.51 -7.78
C PRO A 47 -12.41 10.37 -8.52
N ARG A 48 -12.82 11.32 -9.38
CA ARG A 48 -11.89 12.23 -10.07
C ARG A 48 -11.13 13.15 -9.12
N TYR A 49 -11.68 13.39 -7.93
CA TYR A 49 -11.01 14.18 -6.89
C TYR A 49 -10.09 13.36 -6.00
N ALA A 50 -10.02 12.03 -6.19
CA ALA A 50 -9.14 11.18 -5.41
C ALA A 50 -7.66 11.46 -5.72
N LYS A 51 -6.85 11.43 -4.67
CA LYS A 51 -5.39 11.59 -4.70
C LYS A 51 -4.73 10.41 -3.99
N ASP A 52 -3.41 10.39 -3.95
CA ASP A 52 -2.65 9.39 -3.16
C ASP A 52 -3.04 9.41 -1.68
N PHE A 53 -3.25 10.61 -1.12
CA PHE A 53 -3.77 10.81 0.22
C PHE A 53 -5.06 11.60 0.15
N ASN A 54 -6.13 11.07 0.74
CA ASN A 54 -7.47 11.66 0.69
C ASN A 54 -7.92 12.13 2.05
N ARG A 55 -8.48 13.35 2.11
CA ARG A 55 -9.14 13.89 3.29
C ARG A 55 -10.64 13.93 3.07
N LEU A 56 -11.36 13.11 3.83
CA LEU A 56 -12.81 13.19 3.93
C LEU A 56 -13.16 14.13 5.09
N LYS A 57 -13.92 15.19 4.82
CA LYS A 57 -14.35 16.17 5.83
C LYS A 57 -15.87 16.21 5.89
N VAL A 58 -16.43 15.89 7.05
CA VAL A 58 -17.84 16.07 7.35
C VAL A 58 -18.00 17.39 8.09
N SER A 59 -18.84 18.28 7.57
CA SER A 59 -19.09 19.60 8.15
C SER A 59 -20.57 19.71 8.51
N PHE A 60 -20.83 20.05 9.77
CA PHE A 60 -22.17 20.30 10.27
C PHE A 60 -22.45 21.79 10.29
N VAL A 61 -23.59 22.19 9.73
CA VAL A 61 -24.15 23.53 9.85
C VAL A 61 -25.50 23.37 10.53
N GLY A 62 -25.56 23.71 11.82
CA GLY A 62 -26.75 23.56 12.64
C GLY A 62 -27.40 24.90 12.97
N HIS A 63 -28.72 24.89 13.00
CA HIS A 63 -29.53 25.99 13.51
C HIS A 63 -30.57 25.42 14.48
N TYR A 64 -30.79 26.06 15.62
CA TYR A 64 -31.81 25.71 16.62
C TYR A 64 -32.87 26.81 16.80
N ARG A 65 -32.63 28.02 16.29
CA ARG A 65 -33.62 29.10 16.26
C ARG A 65 -33.41 30.02 15.05
N LYS A 66 -34.49 30.58 14.51
CA LYS A 66 -34.42 31.38 13.27
C LYS A 66 -33.65 32.71 13.42
N VAL A 67 -33.53 33.23 14.65
CA VAL A 67 -32.99 34.57 14.92
C VAL A 67 -32.09 34.55 16.16
N CYS A 68 -30.95 35.27 16.07
CA CYS A 68 -30.00 35.52 17.16
C CYS A 68 -29.41 34.28 17.84
N GLU A 69 -28.89 33.28 17.12
CA GLU A 69 -28.28 32.06 17.69
C GLU A 69 -27.02 32.31 18.53
N ASN A 70 -26.81 31.46 19.55
CA ASN A 70 -25.50 31.33 20.20
C ASN A 70 -24.73 30.17 19.54
N PRO A 71 -23.62 30.41 18.83
CA PRO A 71 -22.83 29.35 18.19
C PRO A 71 -22.25 28.33 19.18
N ALA A 72 -22.14 28.67 20.46
CA ALA A 72 -21.63 27.80 21.52
C ALA A 72 -22.74 27.09 22.31
N SER A 73 -23.99 27.07 21.82
CA SER A 73 -25.06 26.34 22.48
C SER A 73 -24.77 24.83 22.47
N ASP A 74 -24.98 24.20 23.63
CA ASP A 74 -24.98 22.75 23.83
C ASP A 74 -26.06 22.00 23.02
N THR A 75 -27.04 22.72 22.46
CA THR A 75 -28.07 22.16 21.57
C THR A 75 -27.57 21.98 20.13
N LEU A 76 -26.46 22.61 19.75
CA LEU A 76 -25.87 22.55 18.40
C LEU A 76 -24.89 21.39 18.30
N TRP A 77 -25.42 20.18 18.16
CA TRP A 77 -24.59 18.99 17.98
C TRP A 77 -25.16 18.03 16.93
N LEU A 78 -24.24 17.26 16.37
CA LEU A 78 -24.49 16.12 15.52
C LEU A 78 -23.43 15.07 15.83
N ASN A 79 -23.86 13.85 16.15
CA ASN A 79 -22.97 12.75 16.45
C ASN A 79 -22.82 11.85 15.22
N VAL A 80 -21.60 11.70 14.71
CA VAL A 80 -21.31 10.76 13.61
C VAL A 80 -21.01 9.40 14.20
N ASN A 81 -21.86 8.42 13.90
CA ASN A 81 -21.77 7.10 14.50
C ASN A 81 -20.61 6.30 13.89
N ARG A 82 -20.01 5.44 14.73
CA ARG A 82 -18.84 4.60 14.39
C ARG A 82 -19.10 3.57 13.29
N ASP A 83 -20.37 3.23 13.08
CA ASP A 83 -20.81 2.30 12.04
C ASP A 83 -20.98 2.98 10.66
N SER A 84 -20.68 4.28 10.55
CA SER A 84 -20.52 4.96 9.27
C SER A 84 -19.47 4.26 8.41
N LYS A 85 -19.81 4.00 7.14
CA LYS A 85 -18.94 3.27 6.19
C LYS A 85 -18.55 4.16 5.01
N LEU A 86 -17.32 3.96 4.54
CA LEU A 86 -16.83 4.39 3.24
C LEU A 86 -16.68 3.15 2.36
N THR A 87 -17.45 3.09 1.28
CA THR A 87 -17.35 2.01 0.30
C THR A 87 -16.52 2.50 -0.88
N LEU A 88 -15.49 1.73 -1.24
CA LEU A 88 -14.63 2.02 -2.38
C LEU A 88 -14.72 0.86 -3.37
N GLN A 89 -14.81 1.19 -4.65
CA GLN A 89 -14.57 0.24 -5.73
C GLN A 89 -13.15 0.47 -6.24
N LEU A 90 -12.30 -0.54 -6.07
CA LEU A 90 -10.90 -0.48 -6.48
C LEU A 90 -10.69 -1.32 -7.74
N GLN A 91 -9.84 -0.82 -8.63
CA GLN A 91 -9.38 -1.55 -9.80
C GLN A 91 -7.87 -1.63 -9.76
N THR A 92 -7.34 -2.86 -9.71
CA THR A 92 -5.90 -3.08 -9.85
C THR A 92 -5.49 -2.81 -11.29
N LEU A 93 -4.41 -2.07 -11.47
CA LEU A 93 -3.86 -1.74 -12.79
C LEU A 93 -2.54 -2.49 -13.02
N PRO A 94 -2.27 -2.95 -14.24
CA PRO A 94 -0.99 -3.56 -14.54
C PRO A 94 0.08 -2.47 -14.54
N VAL A 95 1.09 -2.62 -13.70
CA VAL A 95 2.26 -1.73 -13.71
C VAL A 95 3.30 -2.26 -14.69
N ARG A 96 4.11 -1.39 -15.28
CA ARG A 96 5.21 -1.81 -16.14
C ARG A 96 6.30 -2.48 -15.28
N ASN A 97 7.07 -3.37 -15.89
CA ASN A 97 8.30 -3.88 -15.30
C ASN A 97 9.34 -2.76 -15.32
N GLU A 98 9.47 -2.05 -14.20
CA GLU A 98 10.30 -0.85 -14.11
C GLU A 98 10.86 -0.70 -12.70
N LEU A 99 12.15 -1.01 -12.55
CA LEU A 99 12.88 -0.96 -11.30
C LEU A 99 13.10 0.46 -10.80
N SER A 100 12.96 1.51 -11.65
CA SER A 100 13.08 2.90 -11.19
C SER A 100 12.00 3.30 -10.17
N PHE A 101 10.91 2.55 -10.07
CA PHE A 101 9.86 2.76 -9.06
C PHE A 101 10.05 1.95 -7.78
N PHE A 102 11.10 1.11 -7.70
CA PHE A 102 11.40 0.33 -6.51
C PHE A 102 11.47 1.24 -5.26
N PRO A 103 10.80 0.90 -4.14
CA PRO A 103 10.29 -0.43 -3.81
C PRO A 103 8.87 -0.77 -4.28
N MET A 104 8.19 0.10 -5.03
CA MET A 104 6.90 -0.27 -5.61
C MET A 104 7.08 -1.31 -6.73
N PRO A 105 6.13 -2.27 -6.88
CA PRO A 105 4.91 -2.44 -6.09
C PRO A 105 5.05 -3.40 -4.89
N PHE A 106 6.27 -3.76 -4.50
CA PHE A 106 6.54 -4.69 -3.39
C PHE A 106 6.30 -4.06 -2.01
N LEU A 107 6.50 -2.75 -1.92
CA LEU A 107 6.13 -1.93 -0.77
C LEU A 107 5.68 -0.55 -1.27
N ASP A 108 4.48 -0.15 -0.88
CA ASP A 108 4.03 1.24 -0.97
C ASP A 108 4.08 1.87 0.43
N VAL A 109 4.97 2.83 0.62
CA VAL A 109 5.14 3.54 1.90
C VAL A 109 3.93 4.41 2.28
N ARG A 110 3.02 4.65 1.32
CA ARG A 110 1.76 5.38 1.52
C ARG A 110 0.64 4.47 2.04
N ASP A 111 0.75 3.16 1.85
CA ASP A 111 -0.18 2.21 2.43
C ASP A 111 0.07 2.11 3.95
N ASN A 112 -1.00 2.06 4.74
CA ASN A 112 -0.94 1.91 6.20
C ASN A 112 -1.10 0.45 6.64
N GLY A 113 -1.33 -0.48 5.71
CA GLY A 113 -1.38 -1.91 5.97
C GLY A 113 -0.04 -2.52 6.40
N LYS A 114 -0.12 -3.69 7.03
CA LYS A 114 1.04 -4.54 7.32
C LYS A 114 1.68 -5.02 6.01
N LEU A 115 3.00 -4.92 5.90
CA LEU A 115 3.72 -5.47 4.76
C LEU A 115 3.68 -7.01 4.81
N THR A 116 3.09 -7.63 3.79
CA THR A 116 3.16 -9.09 3.58
C THR A 116 3.77 -9.38 2.22
N LEU A 117 5.04 -9.77 2.21
CA LEU A 117 5.86 -9.94 1.01
C LEU A 117 6.48 -11.35 1.00
N PRO A 118 5.91 -12.31 0.25
CA PRO A 118 6.48 -13.65 0.14
C PRO A 118 7.90 -13.64 -0.43
N MET A 119 8.73 -14.53 0.10
CA MET A 119 10.06 -14.84 -0.41
C MET A 119 10.08 -16.29 -0.89
N VAL A 120 10.36 -16.48 -2.18
CA VAL A 120 10.28 -17.77 -2.86
C VAL A 120 11.69 -18.31 -3.10
N PHE A 121 11.88 -19.60 -2.79
CA PHE A 121 13.12 -20.34 -3.01
C PHE A 121 12.84 -21.62 -3.78
N THR A 122 13.86 -22.18 -4.43
CA THR A 122 13.73 -23.41 -5.24
C THR A 122 13.55 -24.68 -4.39
N GLY A 123 14.17 -24.75 -3.21
CA GLY A 123 14.25 -25.97 -2.43
C GLY A 123 14.88 -25.73 -1.06
N SER A 124 15.88 -26.54 -0.71
CA SER A 124 16.73 -26.23 0.45
C SER A 124 17.36 -24.85 0.27
N VAL A 125 17.39 -24.04 1.33
CA VAL A 125 17.90 -22.67 1.30
C VAL A 125 19.26 -22.65 2.00
N PRO A 126 20.40 -22.57 1.28
CA PRO A 126 21.72 -22.51 1.87
C PRO A 126 21.92 -21.24 2.72
N PRO A 127 22.87 -21.24 3.67
CA PRO A 127 23.11 -20.10 4.57
C PRO A 127 23.31 -18.76 3.86
N GLU A 128 24.03 -18.74 2.73
CA GLU A 128 24.28 -17.53 1.96
C GLU A 128 22.98 -16.96 1.36
N GLN A 129 22.08 -17.83 0.90
CA GLN A 129 20.78 -17.45 0.37
C GLN A 129 19.83 -17.00 1.50
N GLN A 130 19.89 -17.64 2.67
CA GLN A 130 19.19 -17.17 3.88
C GLN A 130 19.69 -15.78 4.29
N GLN A 131 21.00 -15.54 4.22
CA GLN A 131 21.59 -14.24 4.50
C GLN A 131 21.12 -13.17 3.51
N ALA A 132 21.10 -13.48 2.20
CA ALA A 132 20.57 -12.56 1.19
C ALA A 132 19.12 -12.19 1.48
N ALA A 133 18.27 -13.19 1.77
CA ALA A 133 16.88 -12.96 2.17
C ALA A 133 16.76 -12.11 3.44
N ALA A 134 17.58 -12.38 4.46
CA ALA A 134 17.60 -11.63 5.71
C ALA A 134 18.01 -10.16 5.52
N VAL A 135 19.00 -9.88 4.67
CA VAL A 135 19.41 -8.50 4.33
C VAL A 135 18.25 -7.75 3.67
N LEU A 136 17.57 -8.39 2.71
CA LEU A 136 16.45 -7.76 2.01
C LEU A 136 15.24 -7.55 2.94
N ALA A 137 14.91 -8.55 3.75
CA ALA A 137 13.87 -8.46 4.78
C ALA A 137 14.16 -7.34 5.78
N SER A 138 15.43 -7.18 6.20
CA SER A 138 15.86 -6.09 7.08
C SER A 138 15.65 -4.73 6.42
N TRP A 139 16.04 -4.59 5.15
CA TRP A 139 15.84 -3.35 4.40
C TRP A 139 14.34 -3.00 4.29
N PHE A 140 13.50 -3.94 3.85
CA PHE A 140 12.04 -3.73 3.80
C PHE A 140 11.46 -3.43 5.20
N GLY A 141 11.96 -4.09 6.24
CA GLY A 141 11.59 -3.84 7.63
C GLY A 141 11.85 -2.39 8.05
N THR A 142 13.00 -1.81 7.68
CA THR A 142 13.29 -0.39 7.95
C THR A 142 12.31 0.55 7.24
N LYS A 143 11.83 0.17 6.05
CA LYS A 143 10.88 0.96 5.25
C LYS A 143 9.43 0.80 5.73
N ALA A 144 9.07 -0.37 6.26
CA ALA A 144 7.74 -0.64 6.80
C ALA A 144 7.47 0.10 8.12
N GLN A 145 8.52 0.39 8.90
CA GLN A 145 8.44 1.10 10.19
C GLN A 145 7.45 0.46 11.16
N TRP A 146 6.51 1.22 11.71
CA TRP A 146 5.56 0.80 12.75
C TRP A 146 4.42 -0.10 12.23
N ARG A 147 4.23 -0.22 10.91
CA ARG A 147 3.12 -0.97 10.29
C ARG A 147 3.20 -2.49 10.49
N GLY A 148 4.38 -2.98 10.89
CA GLY A 148 4.68 -4.39 10.97
C GLY A 148 4.98 -5.01 9.62
N GLN A 149 5.61 -6.19 9.67
CA GLN A 149 6.02 -6.94 8.48
C GLN A 149 5.74 -8.43 8.67
N HIS A 150 5.61 -9.13 7.55
CA HIS A 150 5.60 -10.58 7.47
C HIS A 150 6.17 -11.00 6.12
N PHE A 151 7.16 -11.90 6.14
CA PHE A 151 7.77 -12.44 4.92
C PHE A 151 7.49 -13.95 4.87
N PRO A 152 6.33 -14.40 4.32
CA PRO A 152 6.06 -15.82 4.12
C PRO A 152 7.17 -16.47 3.28
N VAL A 153 7.66 -17.63 3.70
CA VAL A 153 8.61 -18.41 2.92
C VAL A 153 7.84 -19.43 2.09
N LEU A 154 8.04 -19.40 0.77
CA LEU A 154 7.45 -20.34 -0.17
C LEU A 154 8.57 -21.15 -0.84
N ILE A 155 8.38 -22.46 -0.97
CA ILE A 155 9.33 -23.35 -1.63
C ILE A 155 8.69 -23.85 -2.92
N ASN A 156 9.34 -23.55 -4.04
CA ASN A 156 8.96 -23.96 -5.39
C ASN A 156 7.46 -23.71 -5.72
N GLN A 157 6.93 -22.59 -5.24
CA GLN A 157 5.51 -22.26 -5.39
C GLN A 157 5.36 -20.87 -6.01
N LEU A 158 4.55 -20.78 -7.07
CA LEU A 158 4.20 -19.50 -7.67
C LEU A 158 3.34 -18.69 -6.68
N PRO A 159 3.76 -17.47 -6.30
CA PRO A 159 3.02 -16.65 -5.36
C PRO A 159 1.78 -16.01 -6.00
N ASP A 160 0.74 -15.81 -5.20
CA ASP A 160 -0.53 -15.18 -5.59
C ASP A 160 -0.52 -13.64 -5.47
N ARG A 161 0.61 -13.08 -5.04
CA ARG A 161 0.84 -11.64 -4.80
C ARG A 161 2.28 -11.25 -5.11
N ASN A 162 2.55 -9.95 -5.07
CA ASN A 162 3.90 -9.44 -5.28
C ASN A 162 4.88 -10.12 -4.33
N ALA A 163 6.01 -10.59 -4.85
CA ALA A 163 6.93 -11.43 -4.11
C ALA A 163 8.38 -11.24 -4.59
N VAL A 164 9.32 -11.70 -3.76
CA VAL A 164 10.74 -11.78 -4.11
C VAL A 164 11.11 -13.23 -4.36
N ILE A 165 11.81 -13.51 -5.45
CA ILE A 165 12.24 -14.85 -5.84
C ILE A 165 13.76 -14.85 -5.82
N PHE A 166 14.36 -15.83 -5.17
CA PHE A 166 15.80 -16.04 -5.17
C PHE A 166 16.14 -17.27 -6.00
N ALA A 167 16.93 -17.10 -7.07
CA ALA A 167 17.28 -18.20 -7.96
C ALA A 167 18.69 -18.06 -8.52
N THR A 168 19.43 -19.17 -8.62
CA THR A 168 20.71 -19.22 -9.33
C THR A 168 20.53 -19.82 -10.73
N ASN A 169 21.57 -19.82 -11.56
CA ASN A 169 21.51 -20.52 -12.84
C ASN A 169 21.22 -22.02 -12.67
N ASP A 170 21.81 -22.65 -11.64
CA ASP A 170 21.67 -24.09 -11.38
C ASP A 170 20.44 -24.47 -10.53
N ALA A 171 19.80 -23.50 -9.87
CA ALA A 171 18.68 -23.75 -8.96
C ALA A 171 17.57 -22.71 -9.12
N ARG A 172 16.52 -23.07 -9.86
CA ARG A 172 15.36 -22.21 -10.14
C ARG A 172 14.05 -22.90 -9.77
N PRO A 173 13.05 -22.14 -9.29
CA PRO A 173 11.69 -22.68 -9.17
C PRO A 173 11.18 -23.15 -10.53
N ASP A 174 10.27 -24.13 -10.55
CA ASP A 174 9.77 -24.78 -11.77
C ASP A 174 9.17 -23.77 -12.75
N PHE A 175 8.48 -22.74 -12.24
CA PHE A 175 7.88 -21.68 -13.04
C PHE A 175 8.90 -20.70 -13.66
N LEU A 176 10.20 -20.86 -13.38
CA LEU A 176 11.32 -20.11 -13.96
C LEU A 176 12.38 -21.03 -14.60
N VAL A 177 12.07 -22.30 -14.86
CA VAL A 177 13.03 -23.26 -15.41
C VAL A 177 13.70 -22.74 -16.70
N ASP A 178 12.89 -22.16 -17.59
CA ASP A 178 13.34 -21.63 -18.89
C ASP A 178 13.84 -20.17 -18.84
N TYR A 179 13.98 -19.58 -17.64
CA TYR A 179 14.48 -18.21 -17.52
C TYR A 179 15.92 -18.12 -18.07
N PRO A 180 16.32 -17.05 -18.77
CA PRO A 180 17.69 -16.96 -19.27
C PRO A 180 18.74 -17.00 -18.16
N GLU A 181 19.89 -17.64 -18.42
CA GLU A 181 21.03 -17.57 -17.51
C GLU A 181 21.56 -16.13 -17.38
N VAL A 182 21.90 -15.76 -16.14
CA VAL A 182 22.53 -14.48 -15.85
C VAL A 182 24.05 -14.61 -15.79
N LYS A 183 24.76 -13.55 -16.19
CA LYS A 183 26.23 -13.51 -16.21
C LYS A 183 26.85 -12.97 -14.92
N GLY A 184 26.01 -12.60 -13.95
CA GLY A 184 26.43 -12.15 -12.61
C GLY A 184 25.24 -11.68 -11.77
N PRO A 185 25.48 -10.97 -10.66
CA PRO A 185 24.45 -10.48 -9.75
C PRO A 185 23.41 -9.64 -10.50
N THR A 186 22.17 -10.08 -10.53
CA THR A 186 21.14 -9.45 -11.37
C THR A 186 19.83 -9.29 -10.60
N ILE A 187 19.18 -8.15 -10.79
CA ILE A 187 17.86 -7.84 -10.26
C ILE A 187 16.94 -7.65 -11.44
N ASP A 188 15.84 -8.40 -11.48
CA ASP A 188 14.86 -8.31 -12.56
C ASP A 188 13.46 -8.12 -11.98
N MET A 189 12.59 -7.44 -12.72
CA MET A 189 11.18 -7.31 -12.39
C MET A 189 10.36 -7.93 -13.51
N ILE A 190 9.59 -8.98 -13.21
CA ILE A 190 8.69 -9.60 -14.18
C ILE A 190 7.24 -9.57 -13.69
N SER A 191 6.30 -9.73 -14.61
CA SER A 191 4.93 -10.12 -14.25
C SER A 191 4.89 -11.60 -13.92
N SER A 192 4.03 -11.99 -12.99
CA SER A 192 3.71 -13.40 -12.77
C SER A 192 3.13 -14.01 -14.07
N PRO A 193 3.52 -15.23 -14.47
CA PRO A 193 3.08 -15.85 -15.73
C PRO A 193 1.56 -15.90 -15.88
N ASP A 194 0.85 -16.20 -14.79
CA ASP A 194 -0.61 -16.38 -14.80
C ASP A 194 -1.38 -15.09 -14.42
N ASN A 195 -0.68 -14.05 -13.97
CA ASN A 195 -1.32 -12.83 -13.48
C ASN A 195 -0.45 -11.59 -13.71
N PRO A 196 -0.75 -10.75 -14.73
CA PRO A 196 0.07 -9.58 -15.05
C PRO A 196 0.02 -8.47 -13.98
N TYR A 197 -0.96 -8.50 -13.07
CA TYR A 197 -1.10 -7.57 -11.96
C TYR A 197 -0.17 -7.90 -10.78
N VAL A 198 0.36 -9.12 -10.74
CA VAL A 198 1.34 -9.57 -9.74
C VAL A 198 2.74 -9.40 -10.31
N LYS A 199 3.63 -8.75 -9.55
CA LYS A 199 5.04 -8.57 -9.90
C LYS A 199 5.94 -9.46 -9.07
N LEU A 200 6.96 -9.99 -9.72
CA LEU A 200 7.98 -10.83 -9.12
C LEU A 200 9.31 -10.07 -9.20
N LEU A 201 9.93 -9.79 -8.06
CA LEU A 201 11.30 -9.29 -7.99
C LEU A 201 12.23 -10.49 -8.01
N LEU A 202 12.92 -10.70 -9.12
CA LEU A 202 13.90 -11.76 -9.22
C LEU A 202 15.25 -11.25 -8.72
N ILE A 203 15.79 -11.94 -7.73
CA ILE A 203 17.18 -11.84 -7.29
C ILE A 203 17.90 -13.03 -7.91
N LEU A 204 18.73 -12.75 -8.91
CA LEU A 204 19.38 -13.74 -9.77
C LEU A 204 20.89 -13.68 -9.62
N GLY A 205 21.54 -14.83 -9.79
CA GLY A 205 22.99 -14.94 -9.74
C GLY A 205 23.50 -16.19 -10.45
N ARG A 206 24.79 -16.22 -10.78
CA ARG A 206 25.42 -17.47 -11.21
C ARG A 206 25.44 -18.48 -10.07
N ASP A 207 25.69 -17.99 -8.86
CA ASP A 207 25.78 -18.75 -7.62
C ASP A 207 25.11 -18.00 -6.44
N GLN A 208 25.22 -18.55 -5.24
CA GLN A 208 24.63 -17.98 -4.02
C GLN A 208 25.31 -16.65 -3.60
N GLN A 209 26.59 -16.47 -3.93
CA GLN A 209 27.32 -15.25 -3.60
C GLN A 209 26.85 -14.06 -4.45
N ASP A 210 26.51 -14.32 -5.72
CA ASP A 210 25.90 -13.31 -6.58
C ASP A 210 24.53 -12.85 -6.03
N LEU A 211 23.73 -13.75 -5.43
CA LEU A 211 22.45 -13.37 -4.80
C LEU A 211 22.66 -12.37 -3.66
N LEU A 212 23.64 -12.65 -2.79
CA LEU A 212 23.99 -11.77 -1.69
C LEU A 212 24.49 -10.41 -2.21
N THR A 213 25.30 -10.41 -3.25
CA THR A 213 25.82 -9.20 -3.90
C THR A 213 24.68 -8.35 -4.50
N ALA A 214 23.75 -8.99 -5.21
CA ALA A 214 22.58 -8.33 -5.78
C ALA A 214 21.73 -7.64 -4.69
N VAL A 215 21.42 -8.35 -3.60
CA VAL A 215 20.66 -7.77 -2.48
C VAL A 215 21.43 -6.64 -1.79
N GLN A 216 22.74 -6.78 -1.60
CA GLN A 216 23.53 -5.72 -0.97
C GLN A 216 23.55 -4.45 -1.82
N GLY A 217 23.71 -4.57 -3.14
CA GLY A 217 23.62 -3.44 -4.06
C GLY A 217 22.24 -2.77 -4.01
N LEU A 218 21.17 -3.57 -3.98
CA LEU A 218 19.80 -3.08 -3.83
C LEU A 218 19.58 -2.32 -2.52
N ALA A 219 20.00 -2.91 -1.40
CA ALA A 219 19.75 -2.39 -0.07
C ALA A 219 20.58 -1.12 0.25
N ARG A 220 21.81 -1.03 -0.28
CA ARG A 220 22.67 0.14 -0.12
C ARG A 220 22.25 1.31 -1.01
N GLY A 221 21.56 1.04 -2.12
CA GLY A 221 21.23 2.06 -3.12
C GLY A 221 22.42 2.43 -4.01
N ASP A 222 23.46 1.57 -4.06
CA ASP A 222 24.64 1.74 -4.90
C ASP A 222 24.32 1.48 -6.39
N VAL A 223 23.17 0.86 -6.66
CA VAL A 223 22.72 0.44 -7.98
C VAL A 223 21.71 1.42 -8.54
N MET A 224 21.96 1.92 -9.76
CA MET A 224 20.97 2.71 -10.48
C MET A 224 19.88 1.79 -11.04
N LEU A 225 18.77 1.70 -10.32
CA LEU A 225 17.60 0.91 -10.72
C LEU A 225 16.86 1.61 -11.88
N ARG A 226 17.05 1.13 -13.11
CA ARG A 226 16.36 1.62 -14.32
C ARG A 226 16.01 0.48 -15.25
N GLY A 227 14.84 0.56 -15.87
CA GLY A 227 14.32 -0.45 -16.76
C GLY A 227 13.84 -1.69 -16.02
N GLN A 228 13.62 -2.76 -16.77
CA GLN A 228 13.12 -4.02 -16.22
C GLN A 228 14.18 -4.81 -15.43
N SER A 229 15.44 -4.79 -15.89
CA SER A 229 16.51 -5.63 -15.38
C SER A 229 17.79 -4.83 -15.20
N VAL A 230 18.50 -5.05 -14.10
CA VAL A 230 19.76 -4.38 -13.77
C VAL A 230 20.76 -5.40 -13.24
N MET A 231 21.96 -5.37 -13.81
CA MET A 231 23.12 -6.09 -13.29
C MET A 231 23.82 -5.24 -12.23
N VAL A 232 24.14 -5.83 -11.09
CA VAL A 232 24.83 -5.16 -9.97
C VAL A 232 26.33 -5.35 -10.14
N ASP A 233 27.03 -4.24 -10.37
CA ASP A 233 28.49 -4.19 -10.38
C ASP A 233 29.06 -4.34 -8.95
N GLU A 234 30.39 -4.35 -8.80
CA GLU A 234 31.05 -4.50 -7.50
C GLU A 234 30.52 -3.52 -6.44
N VAL A 235 29.96 -4.09 -5.36
CA VAL A 235 29.45 -3.33 -4.22
C VAL A 235 30.62 -2.98 -3.29
N LYS A 236 31.03 -1.70 -3.27
CA LYS A 236 32.12 -1.25 -2.38
C LYS A 236 31.75 -1.46 -0.91
N PRO A 237 32.64 -2.05 -0.07
CA PRO A 237 32.36 -2.26 1.35
C PRO A 237 32.20 -0.92 2.08
N LEU A 238 31.21 -0.83 2.96
CA LEU A 238 31.04 0.32 3.85
C LEU A 238 32.19 0.36 4.85
N SER A 239 32.73 1.55 5.09
CA SER A 239 33.67 1.75 6.21
C SER A 239 33.02 1.30 7.52
N PRO A 240 33.74 0.58 8.39
CA PRO A 240 33.24 0.24 9.71
C PRO A 240 32.75 1.50 10.43
N ARG A 241 31.58 1.44 11.09
CA ARG A 241 31.15 2.52 11.98
C ARG A 241 32.19 2.63 13.10
N GLN A 242 32.75 3.83 13.27
CA GLN A 242 33.56 4.19 14.43
C GLN A 242 32.68 4.43 15.65
#